data_AF-A0A661YCS4-F1
#
_entry.id   AF-A0A661YCS4-F1
#
_cell.length_a   1.000
_cell.length_b   1.000
_cell.length_c   1.000
_cell.angle_alpha   90.00
_cell.angle_beta   90.00
_cell.angle_gamma   90.00
#
_symmetry.space_group_name_H-M   'P 1'
#
loop_
_entity.id
_entity.type
_entity.pdbx_description
1 polymer ?
#
loop_
_entity_poly.entity_id
_entity_poly.type
_entity_poly.pdbx_seq_one_letter_code
_entity_poly.pdbx_strand_id
1 'polypeptide(L)'
;LYEGLVKLMNPNWSSVGFLLDSHGFLESFFHSLTTNPNTVNIIDQLNIWGLILIGLGLILGFLARPACIFGIALLATYFLSHPPFPGLRYAVPNEGSYLVVNKNLIELIALAVLFVFPSSRYIGIDRLIFKRK
;
A
#
# COMPACT_ATOMS: atom_id res chain seq x y z
N LEU A 1 0.70 2.31 8.32
CA LEU A 1 0.09 3.11 9.41
C LEU A 1 0.39 4.60 9.27
N TYR A 2 1.65 5.03 9.43
CA TYR A 2 2.03 6.45 9.37
C TYR A 2 1.50 7.17 8.13
N GLU A 3 1.75 6.61 6.94
CA GLU A 3 1.24 7.10 5.66
C GLU A 3 -0.27 7.30 5.64
N GLY A 4 -1.04 6.37 6.21
CA GLY A 4 -2.49 6.47 6.26
C GLY A 4 -2.98 7.58 7.21
N LEU A 5 -2.31 7.75 8.36
CA LEU A 5 -2.63 8.81 9.31
C LEU A 5 -2.31 10.20 8.74
N VAL A 6 -1.17 10.36 8.07
CA VAL A 6 -0.80 11.62 7.41
C VAL A 6 -1.85 12.00 6.35
N LYS A 7 -2.32 11.02 5.56
CA LYS A 7 -3.37 11.24 4.55
C LYS A 7 -4.72 11.57 5.18
N LEU A 8 -5.09 10.91 6.28
CA LEU A 8 -6.33 11.21 7.01
C LEU A 8 -6.32 12.61 7.62
N MET A 9 -5.17 13.06 8.13
CA MET A 9 -5.02 14.37 8.76
C MET A 9 -4.92 15.53 7.75
N ASN A 10 -4.70 15.22 6.46
CA ASN A 10 -4.64 16.21 5.41
C ASN A 10 -5.97 16.25 4.63
N PRO A 11 -6.88 17.21 4.93
CA PRO A 11 -8.19 17.28 4.27
C PRO A 11 -8.11 17.59 2.78
N ASN A 12 -6.96 18.08 2.29
CA ASN A 12 -6.73 18.39 0.88
C ASN A 12 -6.02 17.25 0.13
N TRP A 13 -5.72 16.13 0.81
CA TRP A 13 -5.06 15.00 0.17
C TRP A 13 -6.00 14.29 -0.80
N SER A 14 -5.51 13.94 -1.98
CA SER A 14 -6.21 13.12 -2.95
C SER A 14 -5.23 12.29 -3.78
N SER A 15 -5.69 11.13 -4.25
CA SER A 15 -4.92 10.23 -5.11
C SER A 15 -4.85 10.68 -6.58
N VAL A 16 -5.61 11.70 -6.99
CA VAL A 16 -5.63 12.17 -8.41
C VAL A 16 -4.23 12.45 -8.94
N GLY A 17 -3.42 13.21 -8.20
CA GLY A 17 -2.07 13.55 -8.64
C GLY A 17 -1.20 12.30 -8.83
N PHE A 18 -1.32 11.33 -7.94
CA PHE A 18 -0.63 10.04 -8.04
C PHE A 18 -1.12 9.21 -9.23
N LEU A 19 -2.44 9.17 -9.46
CA LEU A 19 -3.02 8.40 -10.56
C LEU A 19 -2.67 9.00 -11.93
N LEU A 20 -2.62 10.32 -12.05
CA LEU A 20 -2.24 11.01 -13.30
C LEU A 20 -0.74 10.98 -13.59
N ASP A 21 0.10 10.80 -12.58
CA ASP A 21 1.56 10.63 -12.73
C ASP A 21 1.94 9.16 -13.03
N SER A 22 0.95 8.28 -13.16
CA SER A 22 1.20 6.86 -13.43
C SER A 22 1.77 6.66 -14.84
N HIS A 23 2.68 5.69 -14.98
CA HIS A 23 3.32 5.38 -16.26
C HIS A 23 3.40 3.88 -16.50
N GLY A 24 3.59 3.50 -17.77
CA GLY A 24 3.79 2.12 -18.17
C GLY A 24 2.54 1.49 -18.78
N PHE A 25 2.45 0.16 -18.73
CA PHE A 25 1.42 -0.58 -19.48
C PHE A 25 -0.01 -0.40 -18.95
N LEU A 26 -0.18 0.03 -17.69
CA LEU A 26 -1.48 0.28 -17.05
C LEU A 26 -1.83 1.77 -16.93
N GLU A 27 -1.05 2.67 -17.54
CA GLU A 27 -1.28 4.12 -17.46
C GLU A 27 -2.73 4.49 -17.83
N SER A 28 -3.24 3.99 -18.95
CA SER A 28 -4.63 4.23 -19.37
C SER A 28 -5.66 3.73 -18.34
N PHE A 29 -5.37 2.64 -17.63
CA PHE A 29 -6.25 2.11 -16.59
C PHE A 29 -6.28 3.07 -15.39
N PHE A 30 -5.12 3.50 -14.88
CA PHE A 30 -5.06 4.45 -13.76
C PHE A 30 -5.64 5.82 -14.10
N HIS A 31 -5.41 6.31 -15.32
CA HIS A 31 -6.02 7.56 -15.80
C HIS A 31 -7.55 7.44 -15.86
N SER A 32 -8.07 6.28 -16.30
CA SER A 32 -9.52 6.05 -16.34
C SER A 32 -10.19 6.13 -14.95
N LEU A 33 -9.45 5.84 -13.89
CA LEU A 33 -9.95 5.95 -12.51
C LEU A 33 -10.15 7.40 -12.07
N THR A 34 -9.44 8.35 -12.69
CA THR A 34 -9.56 9.79 -12.40
C THR A 34 -10.72 10.48 -13.11
N THR A 35 -11.36 9.80 -14.08
CA THR A 35 -12.42 10.40 -14.91
C THR A 35 -13.68 10.76 -14.15
N ASN A 36 -13.95 10.07 -13.02
CA ASN A 36 -15.14 10.28 -12.21
C ASN A 36 -14.75 10.67 -10.77
N PRO A 37 -15.19 11.84 -10.27
CA PRO A 37 -14.92 12.27 -8.89
C PRO A 37 -15.37 11.27 -7.82
N ASN A 38 -16.44 10.52 -8.06
CA ASN A 38 -16.92 9.51 -7.10
C ASN A 38 -15.95 8.32 -7.01
N THR A 39 -15.36 7.91 -8.13
CA THR A 39 -14.37 6.82 -8.18
C THR A 39 -13.10 7.22 -7.43
N VAL A 40 -12.63 8.45 -7.65
CA VAL A 40 -11.48 9.01 -6.93
C VAL A 40 -11.73 9.04 -5.43
N ASN A 41 -12.91 9.51 -4.99
CA ASN A 41 -13.24 9.56 -3.57
C ASN A 41 -13.20 8.17 -2.92
N ILE A 42 -13.74 7.16 -3.60
CA ILE A 42 -13.66 5.76 -3.14
C ILE A 42 -12.20 5.31 -3.02
N ILE A 43 -11.36 5.60 -4.02
CA ILE A 43 -9.94 5.25 -4.00
C ILE A 43 -9.19 5.97 -2.87
N ASP A 44 -9.51 7.24 -2.62
CA ASP A 44 -8.93 8.03 -1.54
C ASP A 44 -9.24 7.42 -0.18
N GLN A 45 -10.51 7.09 0.07
CA GLN A 45 -10.94 6.43 1.30
C GLN A 45 -10.31 5.03 1.45
N LEU A 46 -10.27 4.23 0.38
CA LEU A 46 -9.64 2.91 0.39
C LEU A 46 -8.15 2.99 0.69
N ASN A 47 -7.44 3.99 0.15
CA ASN A 47 -6.02 4.20 0.45
C ASN A 47 -5.79 4.59 1.91
N ILE A 48 -6.56 5.57 2.41
CA ILE A 48 -6.43 6.04 3.79
C ILE A 48 -6.71 4.89 4.77
N TRP A 49 -7.90 4.30 4.68
CA TRP A 49 -8.33 3.25 5.60
C TRP A 49 -7.58 1.95 5.41
N GLY A 50 -7.23 1.59 4.17
CA GLY A 50 -6.39 0.43 3.88
C GLY A 50 -5.04 0.52 4.61
N LEU A 51 -4.31 1.63 4.44
CA LEU A 51 -3.01 1.83 5.08
C LEU A 51 -3.08 1.86 6.62
N ILE A 52 -4.18 2.36 7.18
CA ILE A 52 -4.42 2.38 8.63
C ILE A 52 -4.74 0.97 9.13
N LEU A 53 -5.74 0.30 8.57
CA LEU A 53 -6.20 -1.02 9.02
C LEU A 53 -5.13 -2.09 8.84
N ILE A 54 -4.42 -2.10 7.71
CA ILE A 54 -3.30 -3.00 7.47
C ILE A 54 -2.19 -2.74 8.50
N GLY A 55 -1.84 -1.47 8.70
CA GLY A 55 -0.82 -1.09 9.68
C GLY A 55 -1.17 -1.50 11.11
N LEU A 56 -2.42 -1.27 11.53
CA LEU A 56 -2.92 -1.69 12.85
C LEU A 56 -2.93 -3.22 12.99
N GLY A 57 -3.41 -3.95 11.97
CA GLY A 57 -3.44 -5.41 11.99
C GLY A 57 -2.04 -6.03 12.13
N LEU A 58 -1.04 -5.44 11.47
CA LEU A 58 0.36 -5.87 11.58
C LEU A 58 0.99 -5.52 12.93
N ILE A 59 0.78 -4.29 13.44
CA ILE A 59 1.37 -3.84 14.72
C ILE A 59 0.75 -4.59 15.91
N LEU A 60 -0.57 -4.70 15.93
CA LEU A 60 -1.29 -5.43 16.98
C LEU A 60 -1.12 -6.94 16.85
N GLY A 61 -0.69 -7.42 15.68
CA GLY A 61 -0.66 -8.84 15.35
C GLY A 61 -2.05 -9.46 15.44
N PHE A 62 -3.09 -8.72 15.02
CA PHE A 62 -4.48 -9.14 14.96
C PHE A 62 -4.88 -9.29 13.48
N LEU A 63 -5.30 -10.48 13.07
CA LEU A 63 -5.56 -10.81 11.67
C LEU A 63 -4.34 -10.51 10.79
N ALA A 64 -3.13 -10.86 11.26
CA ALA A 64 -1.89 -10.49 10.57
C ALA A 64 -1.78 -11.13 9.17
N ARG A 65 -2.34 -12.33 8.96
CA ARG A 65 -2.36 -13.01 7.65
C ARG A 65 -3.14 -12.22 6.58
N PRO A 66 -4.44 -11.92 6.77
CA PRO A 66 -5.15 -11.10 5.81
C PRO A 66 -4.56 -9.68 5.74
N ALA A 67 -4.05 -9.10 6.83
CA ALA A 67 -3.34 -7.82 6.77
C ALA A 67 -2.12 -7.86 5.83
N CYS A 68 -1.32 -8.94 5.86
CA CYS A 68 -0.23 -9.14 4.91
C CYS A 68 -0.74 -9.26 3.47
N ILE A 69 -1.82 -10.04 3.23
CA ILE A 69 -2.39 -10.20 1.88
C ILE A 69 -2.85 -8.85 1.33
N PHE A 70 -3.63 -8.09 2.10
CA PHE A 70 -4.11 -6.77 1.68
C PHE A 70 -2.97 -5.77 1.53
N GLY A 71 -1.95 -5.82 2.38
CA GLY A 71 -0.75 -5.00 2.25
C GLY A 71 0.05 -5.31 0.98
N ILE A 72 0.25 -6.59 0.66
CA ILE A 72 0.90 -7.00 -0.59
C ILE A 72 0.09 -6.53 -1.79
N ALA A 73 -1.23 -6.72 -1.78
CA ALA A 73 -2.11 -6.28 -2.87
C ALA A 73 -2.04 -4.76 -3.08
N LEU A 74 -2.08 -3.97 -2.00
CA LEU A 74 -2.00 -2.51 -2.06
C LEU A 74 -0.61 -2.02 -2.51
N LEU A 75 0.47 -2.63 -2.05
CA LEU A 75 1.81 -2.28 -2.52
C LEU A 75 2.03 -2.70 -3.98
N ALA A 76 1.41 -3.80 -4.42
CA ALA A 76 1.47 -4.23 -5.81
C ALA A 76 0.78 -3.22 -6.73
N THR A 77 -0.36 -2.64 -6.33
CA THR A 77 -1.00 -1.58 -7.15
C THR A 77 -0.14 -0.32 -7.24
N TYR A 78 0.56 0.07 -6.17
CA TYR A 78 1.51 1.18 -6.21
C TYR A 78 2.71 0.89 -7.12
N PHE A 79 3.26 -0.32 -7.04
CA PHE A 79 4.36 -0.74 -7.92
C PHE A 79 3.93 -0.78 -9.39
N LEU A 80 2.71 -1.24 -9.67
CA LEU A 80 2.15 -1.27 -11.03
C LEU A 80 1.84 0.13 -11.58
N SER A 81 1.49 1.08 -10.72
CA SER A 81 1.25 2.47 -11.10
C SER A 81 2.55 3.21 -11.41
N HIS A 82 3.62 2.94 -10.66
CA HIS A 82 4.92 3.57 -10.81
C HIS A 82 6.03 2.51 -10.95
N PRO A 83 6.07 1.78 -12.08
CA PRO A 83 7.10 0.78 -12.30
C PRO A 83 8.48 1.47 -12.40
N PRO A 84 9.49 1.04 -11.63
CA PRO A 84 10.81 1.67 -11.59
C PRO A 84 11.64 1.29 -12.84
N PHE A 85 11.15 1.65 -14.03
CA PHE A 85 11.87 1.44 -15.28
C PHE A 85 12.80 2.61 -15.57
N PRO A 86 14.05 2.33 -16.02
CA PRO A 86 14.99 3.37 -16.40
C PRO A 86 14.43 4.17 -17.58
N GLY A 87 14.31 5.49 -17.41
CA GLY A 87 13.83 6.42 -18.44
C GLY A 87 12.48 7.09 -18.14
N LEU A 88 11.72 6.61 -17.15
CA LEU A 88 10.49 7.26 -16.69
C LEU A 88 10.82 8.38 -15.70
N ARG A 89 10.26 9.57 -15.91
CA ARG A 89 10.39 10.72 -15.02
C ARG A 89 9.03 11.01 -14.41
N TYR A 90 8.93 10.80 -13.10
CA TYR A 90 7.74 11.09 -12.32
C TYR A 90 7.77 12.54 -11.83
N ALA A 91 6.63 13.21 -11.76
CA ALA A 91 6.50 14.56 -11.27
C ALA A 91 6.81 14.65 -9.76
N VAL A 92 6.53 13.58 -9.02
CA VAL A 92 6.92 13.45 -7.62
C VAL A 92 8.38 12.94 -7.53
N PRO A 93 9.30 13.66 -6.85
CA PRO A 93 10.66 13.18 -6.67
C PRO A 93 10.64 11.82 -5.96
N ASN A 94 11.17 10.79 -6.61
CA ASN A 94 11.44 9.53 -5.93
C ASN A 94 12.46 9.78 -4.82
N GLU A 95 12.16 9.32 -3.59
CA GLU A 95 13.00 9.49 -2.38
C GLU A 95 14.32 8.68 -2.45
N GLY A 96 15.02 8.66 -3.58
CA GLY A 96 16.29 7.94 -3.78
C GLY A 96 16.63 7.64 -5.24
N SER A 97 17.88 7.23 -5.47
CA SER A 97 18.36 6.73 -6.76
C SER A 97 18.00 5.24 -6.92
N TYR A 98 16.73 4.96 -7.20
CA TYR A 98 16.24 3.59 -7.38
C TYR A 98 16.39 3.17 -8.85
N LEU A 99 17.42 2.38 -9.17
CA LEU A 99 17.62 1.86 -10.54
C LEU A 99 16.59 0.79 -10.92
N VAL A 100 16.09 0.02 -9.94
CA VAL A 100 15.08 -1.06 -10.12
C VAL A 100 14.29 -1.35 -8.83
N VAL A 101 14.90 -1.20 -7.65
CA VAL A 101 14.28 -1.55 -6.36
C VAL A 101 13.82 -0.29 -5.64
N ASN A 102 12.52 -0.08 -5.45
CA ASN A 102 11.97 1.04 -4.68
C ASN A 102 11.55 0.60 -3.26
N LYS A 103 11.23 1.58 -2.40
CA LYS A 103 10.74 1.33 -1.02
C LYS A 103 9.53 0.40 -0.99
N ASN A 104 8.56 0.61 -1.90
CA ASN A 104 7.34 -0.20 -1.98
C ASN A 104 7.65 -1.67 -2.27
N LEU A 105 8.64 -1.98 -3.12
CA LEU A 105 9.07 -3.35 -3.41
C LEU A 105 9.71 -4.00 -2.19
N ILE A 106 10.54 -3.26 -1.45
CA ILE A 106 11.16 -3.75 -0.21
C ILE A 106 10.07 -4.06 0.83
N GLU A 107 9.10 -3.16 1.00
CA GLU A 107 7.95 -3.37 1.90
C GLU A 107 7.11 -4.57 1.48
N LEU A 108 6.89 -4.76 0.18
CA LEU A 108 6.13 -5.89 -0.36
C LEU A 108 6.84 -7.22 -0.06
N ILE A 109 8.15 -7.29 -0.26
CA ILE A 109 8.95 -8.48 0.07
C ILE A 109 8.92 -8.73 1.58
N ALA A 110 9.04 -7.68 2.41
CA ALA A 110 8.95 -7.81 3.86
C ALA A 110 7.59 -8.39 4.30
N LEU A 111 6.48 -7.92 3.72
CA LEU A 111 5.15 -8.48 3.97
C LEU A 111 5.02 -9.94 3.48
N ALA A 112 5.62 -10.28 2.34
CA ALA A 112 5.65 -11.66 1.85
C ALA A 112 6.41 -12.59 2.82
N VAL A 113 7.54 -12.13 3.39
CA VAL A 113 8.27 -12.86 4.42
C VAL A 113 7.42 -13.05 5.67
N LEU A 114 6.74 -11.99 6.15
CA LEU A 114 5.83 -12.08 7.31
C LEU A 114 4.62 -13.00 7.04
N PHE A 115 4.18 -13.09 5.79
CA PHE A 115 3.12 -14.01 5.39
C PHE A 115 3.58 -15.47 5.46
N VAL A 116 4.80 -15.77 4.98
CA VAL A 116 5.40 -17.12 5.03
C VAL A 116 5.78 -17.52 6.45
N PHE A 117 6.31 -16.58 7.24
CA PHE A 117 6.71 -16.78 8.63
C PHE A 117 5.77 -16.01 9.56
N PRO A 118 4.59 -16.56 9.91
CA PRO A 118 3.58 -15.87 10.70
C PRO A 118 4.01 -15.71 12.17
N SER A 119 4.85 -14.71 12.43
CA SER A 119 5.32 -14.34 13.77
C SER A 119 4.16 -13.94 14.69
N SER A 120 3.03 -13.46 14.13
CA SER A 120 1.84 -13.08 14.89
C SER A 120 1.29 -14.20 15.76
N ARG A 121 1.47 -15.47 15.37
CA ARG A 121 0.99 -16.62 16.16
C ARG A 121 1.77 -16.84 17.45
N TYR A 122 3.00 -16.32 17.53
CA TYR A 122 3.89 -16.47 18.69
C TYR A 122 3.83 -15.27 19.63
N ILE A 123 3.76 -14.04 19.10
CA ILE A 123 3.87 -12.80 19.87
C ILE A 123 2.67 -11.84 19.74
N GLY A 124 1.77 -12.04 18.78
CA GLY A 124 0.65 -11.13 18.50
C GLY A 124 -0.63 -11.42 19.30
N ILE A 125 -1.60 -10.50 19.23
CA ILE A 125 -2.94 -10.66 19.82
C ILE A 125 -3.67 -11.89 19.24
N ASP A 126 -3.34 -12.29 18.01
CA ASP A 126 -3.79 -13.55 17.40
C ASP A 126 -3.56 -14.76 18.32
N ARG A 127 -2.50 -14.76 19.15
CA ARG A 127 -2.25 -15.82 20.13
C ARG A 127 -3.32 -15.90 21.21
N LEU A 128 -3.86 -14.78 21.68
CA LEU A 128 -4.85 -14.75 22.76
C LEU A 128 -6.22 -15.21 22.28
N ILE A 129 -6.56 -14.92 21.02
CA ILE A 129 -7.88 -15.20 20.43
C ILE A 129 -7.91 -16.56 19.76
N PHE A 130 -6.84 -16.97 19.06
CA PHE A 130 -6.77 -18.23 18.31
C PHE A 130 -5.99 -19.34 19.03
N LYS A 131 -5.61 -19.16 20.30
CA LYS A 131 -5.23 -20.29 21.16
C LYS A 131 -6.45 -21.18 21.38
N ARG A 132 -6.61 -22.20 20.53
CA ARG A 132 -7.21 -23.46 20.99
C ARG A 132 -6.21 -24.14 21.93
N LYS A 133 -6.76 -24.69 23.02
CA LYS A 133 -6.05 -25.48 24.04
C LYS A 133 -5.01 -26.42 23.45
#